data_AF-A0A9N9DFV0-F1
#
_entry.id   AF-A0A9N9DFV0-F1
#
_cell.length_a   1.000
_cell.length_b   1.000
_cell.length_c   1.000
_cell.angle_alpha   90.00
_cell.angle_beta   90.00
_cell.angle_gamma   90.00
#
_symmetry.space_group_name_H-M   'P 1'
#
loop_
_entity.id
_entity.type
_entity.pdbx_description
1 polymer ?
#
loop_
_entity_poly.entity_id
_entity_poly.type
_entity_poly.pdbx_seq_one_letter_code
_entity_poly.pdbx_strand_id
1 'polypeptide(L)'
;MSKTSGDNISDSIKVSDKVLNLQKDAWFLFTSVASPDAVNLGQGFPDDPPSDHIKEIVARAISEPECNQYAPPKGRLHARQTLANTFGPLFNRTLDPETEIIVTAGASEGLTDLFAAFLDHGDHAILIEPFYDQYVANITMNGGVPIYVPLRPTGDPTQNISSREWKIDIDELRSKITKKTKLIVFNNPHNPTGKVFSREEMMEIGKIAQEFNLLVISDEYDRYCYAPDVFERFATLPEMWERTITVGDSGKTFGTTGWCVGWLIGPKYLIAAALNAHTRIVFCVNSPLQEAIAILLDEINHKEYFDQKISEYSSKREKLMFALSSIGIPYTIPQGSYFILANTSKIQIPLDYEFPEDFINKPRDFKFCYWLAKEIGIIAIPPSEFYSQKHKYLVENFVRFAFCKSDETLELAAKALIMLKPYIKKC
;
A
#
# COMPACT_ATOMS: atom_id res chain seq x y z
N MET A 1 -56.18 -29.35 -6.51
CA MET A 1 -55.53 -28.22 -5.80
C MET A 1 -54.04 -28.37 -5.99
N SER A 2 -53.49 -27.58 -6.91
CA SER A 2 -52.08 -27.58 -7.29
C SER A 2 -51.24 -26.98 -6.16
N LYS A 3 -50.22 -27.71 -5.69
CA LYS A 3 -49.13 -27.14 -4.92
C LYS A 3 -48.18 -26.46 -5.90
N THR A 4 -48.09 -25.14 -5.83
CA THR A 4 -47.08 -24.32 -6.48
C THR A 4 -45.72 -24.64 -5.88
N SER A 5 -44.78 -25.03 -6.74
CA SER A 5 -43.35 -25.05 -6.49
C SER A 5 -42.89 -23.63 -6.20
N GLY A 6 -42.51 -23.36 -4.96
CA GLY A 6 -41.72 -22.19 -4.63
C GLY A 6 -40.30 -22.44 -5.08
N ASP A 7 -39.97 -22.09 -6.32
CA ASP A 7 -38.59 -22.00 -6.76
C ASP A 7 -37.92 -20.87 -5.95
N ASN A 8 -36.98 -21.23 -5.09
CA ASN A 8 -36.14 -20.28 -4.38
C ASN A 8 -35.36 -19.46 -5.42
N ILE A 9 -35.70 -18.17 -5.57
CA ILE A 9 -35.03 -17.20 -6.46
C ILE A 9 -33.60 -16.85 -5.95
N SER A 10 -33.03 -17.61 -5.00
CA SER A 10 -31.82 -17.20 -4.28
C SER A 10 -30.53 -17.23 -5.09
N ASP A 11 -30.47 -17.92 -6.25
CA ASP A 11 -29.21 -18.09 -7.02
C ASP A 11 -29.38 -17.89 -8.54
N SER A 12 -30.39 -17.16 -9.00
CA SER A 12 -30.69 -17.02 -10.45
C SER A 12 -29.76 -16.07 -11.21
N ILE A 13 -29.07 -15.16 -10.51
CA ILE A 13 -28.16 -14.17 -11.11
C ILE A 13 -26.73 -14.67 -10.95
N LYS A 14 -26.11 -15.10 -12.06
CA LYS A 14 -24.69 -15.49 -12.06
C LYS A 14 -23.81 -14.26 -11.82
N VAL A 15 -23.09 -14.24 -10.70
CA VAL A 15 -22.05 -13.25 -10.42
C VAL A 15 -20.84 -13.52 -11.32
N SER A 16 -20.14 -12.45 -11.72
CA SER A 16 -18.93 -12.57 -12.55
C SER A 16 -17.83 -13.36 -11.84
N ASP A 17 -17.23 -14.31 -12.56
CA ASP A 17 -16.11 -15.14 -12.05
C ASP A 17 -14.90 -14.28 -11.63
N LYS A 18 -14.79 -13.04 -12.16
CA LYS A 18 -13.74 -12.08 -11.81
C LYS A 18 -13.78 -11.59 -10.37
N VAL A 19 -14.96 -11.56 -9.75
CA VAL A 19 -15.15 -11.03 -8.38
C VAL A 19 -15.48 -12.12 -7.36
N LEU A 20 -15.96 -13.29 -7.81
CA LEU A 20 -16.27 -14.42 -6.93
C LEU A 20 -15.05 -14.89 -6.11
N ASN A 21 -13.86 -14.84 -6.70
CA ASN A 21 -12.62 -15.27 -6.04
C ASN A 21 -12.04 -14.24 -5.06
N LEU A 22 -12.70 -13.09 -4.86
CA LEU A 22 -12.22 -11.98 -4.00
C LEU A 22 -12.92 -11.90 -2.64
N GLN A 23 -13.85 -12.83 -2.32
CA GLN A 23 -14.86 -12.63 -1.27
C GLN A 23 -14.38 -12.74 0.20
N LYS A 24 -13.13 -13.17 0.48
CA LYS A 24 -12.61 -13.32 1.86
C LYS A 24 -11.11 -13.01 1.94
N ASP A 25 -10.77 -11.75 1.77
CA ASP A 25 -9.40 -11.27 1.97
C ASP A 25 -9.01 -11.22 3.46
N ALA A 26 -7.74 -10.92 3.73
CA ALA A 26 -7.27 -10.75 5.10
C ALA A 26 -8.03 -9.65 5.86
N TRP A 27 -8.42 -8.56 5.20
CA TRP A 27 -9.12 -7.45 5.85
C TRP A 27 -10.48 -7.88 6.40
N PHE A 28 -11.29 -8.55 5.58
CA PHE A 28 -12.57 -9.12 5.98
C PHE A 28 -12.41 -10.07 7.18
N LEU A 29 -11.45 -10.99 7.10
CA LEU A 29 -11.20 -11.97 8.16
C LEU A 29 -10.78 -11.28 9.47
N PHE A 30 -9.79 -10.38 9.44
CA PHE A 30 -9.26 -9.78 10.67
C PHE A 30 -10.12 -8.66 11.25
N THR A 31 -10.92 -7.97 10.43
CA THR A 31 -11.95 -7.05 10.95
C THR A 31 -13.01 -7.82 11.75
N SER A 32 -13.40 -9.03 11.34
CA SER A 32 -14.36 -9.85 12.09
C SER A 32 -13.80 -10.43 13.39
N VAL A 33 -12.47 -10.58 13.46
CA VAL A 33 -11.76 -11.16 14.62
C VAL A 33 -11.45 -10.09 15.68
N ALA A 34 -11.40 -8.83 15.28
CA ALA A 34 -11.08 -7.68 16.11
C ALA A 34 -12.03 -7.56 17.32
N SER A 35 -11.47 -7.64 18.53
CA SER A 35 -12.18 -7.21 19.75
C SER A 35 -12.09 -5.68 19.87
N PRO A 36 -13.11 -4.97 20.36
CA PRO A 36 -13.03 -3.54 20.66
C PRO A 36 -11.86 -3.17 21.59
N ASP A 37 -11.46 -4.10 22.47
CA ASP A 37 -10.36 -3.90 23.42
C ASP A 37 -8.99 -4.32 22.86
N ALA A 38 -8.93 -4.86 21.63
CA ALA A 38 -7.68 -5.30 21.03
C ALA A 38 -6.85 -4.12 20.52
N VAL A 39 -5.55 -4.18 20.74
CA VAL A 39 -4.59 -3.22 20.20
C VAL A 39 -4.43 -3.46 18.70
N ASN A 40 -4.96 -2.55 17.88
CA ASN A 40 -4.97 -2.71 16.43
C ASN A 40 -3.69 -2.15 15.79
N LEU A 41 -2.73 -3.05 15.53
CA LEU A 41 -1.52 -2.77 14.75
C LEU A 41 -1.63 -3.29 13.31
N GLY A 42 -2.81 -3.74 12.87
CA GLY A 42 -2.98 -4.35 11.56
C GLY A 42 -3.30 -3.32 10.47
N GLN A 43 -4.24 -2.42 10.77
CA GLN A 43 -4.70 -1.40 9.83
C GLN A 43 -3.65 -0.31 9.64
N GLY A 44 -3.36 0.00 8.36
CA GLY A 44 -2.30 0.94 7.95
C GLY A 44 -2.71 2.41 7.95
N PHE A 45 -3.55 2.86 8.89
CA PHE A 45 -3.92 4.26 9.04
C PHE A 45 -3.59 4.80 10.44
N PRO A 46 -3.28 6.11 10.59
CA PRO A 46 -3.15 6.76 11.89
C PRO A 46 -4.44 6.70 12.72
N ASP A 47 -4.32 6.40 14.01
CA ASP A 47 -5.41 6.50 15.00
C ASP A 47 -5.42 7.87 15.72
N ASP A 48 -4.39 8.68 15.52
CA ASP A 48 -4.37 10.09 15.92
C ASP A 48 -5.29 10.92 15.01
N PRO A 49 -6.09 11.86 15.56
CA PRO A 49 -6.87 12.77 14.75
C PRO A 49 -5.95 13.70 13.93
N PRO A 50 -6.41 14.19 12.76
CA PRO A 50 -5.68 15.24 12.04
C PRO A 50 -5.55 16.50 12.91
N SER A 51 -4.54 17.33 12.63
CA SER A 51 -4.35 18.58 13.35
C SER A 51 -5.54 19.53 13.13
N ASP A 52 -5.78 20.45 14.07
CA ASP A 52 -6.88 21.40 13.95
C ASP A 52 -6.75 22.29 12.71
N HIS A 53 -5.52 22.67 12.35
CA HIS A 53 -5.23 23.36 11.09
C HIS A 53 -5.72 22.58 9.86
N ILE A 54 -5.48 21.27 9.80
CA ILE A 54 -5.97 20.41 8.70
C ILE A 54 -7.51 20.35 8.70
N LYS A 55 -8.15 20.28 9.88
CA LYS A 55 -9.63 20.30 10.00
C LYS A 55 -10.23 21.63 9.53
N GLU A 56 -9.62 22.75 9.91
CA GLU A 56 -10.02 24.10 9.51
C GLU A 56 -9.94 24.30 7.99
N ILE A 57 -8.89 23.77 7.35
CA ILE A 57 -8.75 23.81 5.88
C ILE A 57 -9.91 23.07 5.19
N VAL A 58 -10.32 21.91 5.70
CA VAL A 58 -11.49 21.20 5.18
C VAL A 58 -12.76 22.02 5.37
N ALA A 59 -12.96 22.61 6.55
CA ALA A 59 -14.13 23.44 6.82
C ALA A 59 -14.19 24.65 5.87
N ARG A 60 -13.07 25.29 5.59
CA ARG A 60 -12.94 26.36 4.58
C ARG A 60 -13.35 25.87 3.19
N ALA A 61 -12.77 24.76 2.73
CA ALA A 61 -13.06 24.22 1.42
C ALA A 61 -14.55 23.86 1.26
N ILE A 62 -15.19 23.28 2.29
CA ILE A 62 -16.63 22.97 2.26
C ILE A 62 -17.50 24.23 2.28
N SER A 63 -17.03 25.31 2.91
CA SER A 63 -17.78 26.57 2.99
C SER A 63 -17.86 27.30 1.65
N GLU A 64 -16.97 27.00 0.70
CA GLU A 64 -16.98 27.57 -0.64
C GLU A 64 -18.10 26.95 -1.51
N PRO A 65 -19.07 27.75 -2.04
CA PRO A 65 -20.21 27.20 -2.77
C PRO A 65 -19.83 26.34 -3.98
N GLU A 66 -18.79 26.71 -4.72
CA GLU A 66 -18.31 25.98 -5.91
C GLU A 66 -17.66 24.64 -5.57
N CYS A 67 -17.11 24.51 -4.36
CA CYS A 67 -16.51 23.26 -3.89
C CYS A 67 -17.55 22.19 -3.58
N ASN A 68 -18.84 22.54 -3.53
CA ASN A 68 -19.94 21.60 -3.31
C ASN A 68 -20.54 21.06 -4.63
N GLN A 69 -20.07 21.53 -5.78
CA GLN A 69 -20.49 21.07 -7.11
C GLN A 69 -19.44 20.15 -7.74
N TYR A 70 -19.78 19.55 -8.89
CA TYR A 70 -18.84 18.70 -9.64
C TYR A 70 -17.55 19.45 -9.99
N ALA A 71 -16.41 18.81 -9.70
CA ALA A 71 -15.13 19.26 -10.19
C ALA A 71 -14.94 18.90 -11.68
N PRO A 72 -14.01 19.56 -12.39
CA PRO A 72 -13.56 19.07 -13.69
C PRO A 72 -13.06 17.62 -13.59
N PRO A 73 -13.22 16.77 -14.62
CA PRO A 73 -12.82 15.36 -14.56
C PRO A 73 -11.35 15.12 -14.22
N LYS A 74 -10.44 16.02 -14.62
CA LYS A 74 -9.02 15.93 -14.25
C LYS A 74 -8.73 16.32 -12.80
N GLY A 75 -9.72 16.87 -12.10
CA GLY A 75 -9.55 17.57 -10.84
C GLY A 75 -9.58 19.10 -10.98
N ARG A 76 -9.80 19.78 -9.86
CA ARG A 76 -9.82 21.24 -9.77
C ARG A 76 -8.49 21.82 -10.23
N LEU A 77 -8.54 22.94 -10.97
CA LEU A 77 -7.34 23.59 -11.49
C LEU A 77 -6.38 23.97 -10.36
N HIS A 78 -6.90 24.52 -9.26
CA HIS A 78 -6.10 24.86 -8.08
C HIS A 78 -5.32 23.64 -7.58
N ALA A 79 -5.99 22.51 -7.33
CA ALA A 79 -5.33 21.27 -6.92
C ALA A 79 -4.23 20.81 -7.88
N ARG A 80 -4.49 20.81 -9.20
CA ARG A 80 -3.49 20.42 -10.19
C ARG A 80 -2.31 21.39 -10.25
N GLN A 81 -2.55 22.69 -10.15
CA GLN A 81 -1.51 23.71 -10.15
C GLN A 81 -0.62 23.61 -8.91
N THR A 82 -1.23 23.44 -7.73
CA THR A 82 -0.51 23.22 -6.48
C THR A 82 0.33 21.95 -6.55
N LEU A 83 -0.23 20.83 -7.03
CA LEU A 83 0.53 19.60 -7.25
C LEU A 83 1.70 19.83 -8.22
N ALA A 84 1.51 20.54 -9.33
CA ALA A 84 2.59 20.87 -10.27
C ALA A 84 3.71 21.67 -9.59
N ASN A 85 3.35 22.67 -8.77
CA ASN A 85 4.30 23.51 -8.05
C ASN A 85 5.05 22.74 -6.95
N THR A 86 4.35 21.88 -6.19
CA THR A 86 4.94 21.07 -5.12
C THR A 86 5.86 19.99 -5.68
N PHE A 87 5.43 19.28 -6.72
CA PHE A 87 6.15 18.11 -7.23
C PHE A 87 7.17 18.45 -8.32
N GLY A 88 6.99 19.51 -9.10
CA GLY A 88 7.93 19.89 -10.16
C GLY A 88 9.40 19.94 -9.72
N PRO A 89 9.74 20.65 -8.62
CA PRO A 89 11.09 20.64 -8.06
C PRO A 89 11.59 19.25 -7.67
N LEU A 90 10.71 18.36 -7.18
CA LEU A 90 11.06 17.00 -6.77
C LEU A 90 11.30 16.06 -7.96
N PHE A 91 10.68 16.36 -9.11
CA PHE A 91 10.93 15.68 -10.37
C PHE A 91 12.04 16.34 -11.21
N ASN A 92 12.64 17.43 -10.71
CA ASN A 92 13.59 18.28 -11.44
C ASN A 92 13.06 18.74 -12.81
N ARG A 93 11.77 19.11 -12.90
CA ARG A 93 11.14 19.60 -14.12
C ARG A 93 9.92 20.48 -13.84
N THR A 94 9.54 21.32 -14.79
CA THR A 94 8.24 21.98 -14.76
C THR A 94 7.16 21.00 -15.17
N LEU A 95 6.15 20.81 -14.34
CA LEU A 95 4.99 19.97 -14.64
C LEU A 95 3.88 20.84 -15.24
N ASP A 96 3.26 20.38 -16.32
CA ASP A 96 2.05 21.01 -16.89
C ASP A 96 0.81 20.49 -16.16
N PRO A 97 0.14 21.31 -15.34
CA PRO A 97 -1.05 20.87 -14.60
C PRO A 97 -2.21 20.46 -15.53
N GLU A 98 -2.26 20.96 -16.77
CA GLU A 98 -3.32 20.61 -17.72
C GLU A 98 -3.10 19.25 -18.40
N THR A 99 -1.86 18.80 -18.51
CA THR A 99 -1.56 17.61 -19.33
C THR A 99 -0.81 16.50 -18.61
N GLU A 100 -0.13 16.79 -17.50
CA GLU A 100 0.75 15.84 -16.81
C GLU A 100 0.25 15.44 -15.42
N ILE A 101 -0.91 15.95 -14.99
CA ILE A 101 -1.49 15.70 -13.68
C ILE A 101 -3.00 15.43 -13.78
N ILE A 102 -3.46 14.37 -13.12
CA ILE A 102 -4.89 14.19 -12.78
C ILE A 102 -5.05 13.88 -11.30
N VAL A 103 -6.14 14.36 -10.70
CA VAL A 103 -6.57 14.01 -9.35
C VAL A 103 -7.48 12.78 -9.41
N THR A 104 -7.26 11.82 -8.52
CA THR A 104 -7.96 10.52 -8.48
C THR A 104 -8.64 10.30 -7.14
N ALA A 105 -9.58 9.36 -7.07
CA ALA A 105 -10.28 8.99 -5.84
C ALA A 105 -9.37 8.09 -4.96
N GLY A 106 -8.31 8.71 -4.43
CA GLY A 106 -7.21 8.04 -3.76
C GLY A 106 -6.24 7.39 -4.76
N ALA A 107 -5.14 6.84 -4.25
CA ALA A 107 -4.23 6.04 -5.07
C ALA A 107 -4.89 4.76 -5.58
N SER A 108 -5.79 4.16 -4.78
CA SER A 108 -6.48 2.91 -5.16
C SER A 108 -7.26 3.02 -6.47
N GLU A 109 -8.03 4.10 -6.66
CA GLU A 109 -8.76 4.32 -7.91
C GLU A 109 -7.83 4.76 -9.04
N GLY A 110 -6.82 5.59 -8.76
CA GLY A 110 -5.81 5.95 -9.76
C GLY A 110 -5.08 4.72 -10.32
N LEU A 111 -4.78 3.72 -9.48
CA LEU A 111 -4.26 2.44 -9.94
C LEU A 111 -5.26 1.71 -10.84
N THR A 112 -6.55 1.69 -10.49
CA THR A 112 -7.60 1.12 -11.35
C THR A 112 -7.64 1.80 -12.72
N ASP A 113 -7.54 3.12 -12.78
CA ASP A 113 -7.49 3.88 -14.03
C ASP A 113 -6.31 3.44 -14.89
N LEU A 114 -5.13 3.26 -14.29
CA LEU A 114 -3.94 2.81 -14.99
C LEU A 114 -4.09 1.40 -15.54
N PHE A 115 -4.61 0.46 -14.75
CA PHE A 115 -4.81 -0.90 -15.23
C PHE A 115 -5.88 -0.96 -16.33
N ALA A 116 -6.96 -0.19 -16.22
CA ALA A 116 -7.98 -0.08 -17.25
C ALA A 116 -7.48 0.59 -18.54
N ALA A 117 -6.54 1.54 -18.43
CA ALA A 117 -5.99 2.26 -19.57
C ALA A 117 -4.91 1.48 -20.34
N PHE A 118 -4.16 0.59 -19.67
CA PHE A 118 -2.94 0.01 -20.22
C PHE A 118 -2.92 -1.52 -20.31
N LEU A 119 -3.97 -2.21 -19.87
CA LEU A 119 -4.08 -3.67 -20.00
C LEU A 119 -5.24 -4.07 -20.90
N ASP A 120 -4.93 -4.91 -21.88
CA ASP A 120 -5.92 -5.71 -22.60
C ASP A 120 -6.03 -7.12 -21.98
N HIS A 121 -7.06 -7.85 -22.41
CA HIS A 121 -7.26 -9.23 -21.97
C HIS A 121 -6.04 -10.12 -22.31
N GLY A 122 -5.45 -10.70 -21.27
CA GLY A 122 -4.29 -11.59 -21.39
C GLY A 122 -2.94 -10.89 -21.39
N ASP A 123 -2.89 -9.56 -21.27
CA ASP A 123 -1.65 -8.83 -21.05
C ASP A 123 -1.07 -9.14 -19.68
N HIS A 124 0.26 -9.14 -19.58
CA HIS A 124 0.98 -9.47 -18.36
C HIS A 124 1.41 -8.19 -17.63
N ALA A 125 1.16 -8.17 -16.32
CA ALA A 125 1.61 -7.11 -15.40
C ALA A 125 2.57 -7.73 -14.38
N ILE A 126 3.82 -7.25 -14.34
CA ILE A 126 4.78 -7.71 -13.32
C ILE A 126 4.40 -7.09 -11.96
N LEU A 127 4.31 -7.93 -10.93
CA LEU A 127 4.17 -7.54 -9.54
C LEU A 127 5.39 -7.99 -8.72
N ILE A 128 5.97 -7.06 -7.98
CA ILE A 128 7.02 -7.36 -7.00
C ILE A 128 6.34 -7.80 -5.71
N GLU A 129 6.63 -9.01 -5.22
CA GLU A 129 6.09 -9.49 -3.94
C GLU A 129 7.02 -9.12 -2.76
N PRO A 130 6.47 -8.84 -1.55
CA PRO A 130 5.04 -8.79 -1.25
C PRO A 130 4.35 -7.56 -1.87
N PHE A 131 3.23 -7.75 -2.56
CA PHE A 131 2.51 -6.66 -3.24
C PHE A 131 1.37 -6.09 -2.40
N TYR A 132 0.95 -4.85 -2.67
CA TYR A 132 -0.35 -4.36 -2.19
C TYR A 132 -1.49 -5.16 -2.84
N ASP A 133 -2.40 -5.66 -2.03
CA ASP A 133 -3.44 -6.62 -2.39
C ASP A 133 -4.35 -6.14 -3.54
N GLN A 134 -4.66 -4.84 -3.58
CA GLN A 134 -5.47 -4.23 -4.65
C GLN A 134 -4.86 -4.38 -6.05
N TYR A 135 -3.54 -4.53 -6.18
CA TYR A 135 -2.93 -4.68 -7.51
C TYR A 135 -3.48 -5.91 -8.24
N VAL A 136 -3.57 -7.06 -7.55
CA VAL A 136 -4.05 -8.31 -8.16
C VAL A 136 -5.51 -8.20 -8.58
N ALA A 137 -6.36 -7.66 -7.70
CA ALA A 137 -7.77 -7.45 -7.99
C ALA A 137 -7.95 -6.54 -9.22
N ASN A 138 -7.28 -5.38 -9.24
CA ASN A 138 -7.43 -4.43 -10.33
C ASN A 138 -6.87 -4.94 -11.66
N ILE A 139 -5.75 -5.67 -11.66
CA ILE A 139 -5.19 -6.29 -12.87
C ILE A 139 -6.17 -7.33 -13.43
N THR A 140 -6.64 -8.25 -12.60
CA THR A 140 -7.48 -9.38 -13.04
C THR A 140 -8.88 -8.94 -13.44
N MET A 141 -9.46 -7.95 -12.77
CA MET A 141 -10.76 -7.36 -13.14
C MET A 141 -10.72 -6.73 -14.55
N ASN A 142 -9.59 -6.10 -14.90
CA ASN A 142 -9.32 -5.54 -16.23
C ASN A 142 -8.81 -6.59 -17.25
N GLY A 143 -8.83 -7.89 -16.90
CA GLY A 143 -8.46 -8.97 -17.82
C GLY A 143 -6.95 -9.22 -17.97
N GLY A 144 -6.13 -8.49 -17.22
CA GLY A 144 -4.69 -8.71 -17.15
C GLY A 144 -4.32 -9.95 -16.33
N VAL A 145 -3.07 -10.37 -16.48
CA VAL A 145 -2.47 -11.53 -15.83
C VAL A 145 -1.32 -11.06 -14.95
N PRO A 146 -1.42 -11.15 -13.62
CA PRO A 146 -0.32 -10.82 -12.72
C PRO A 146 0.80 -11.85 -12.84
N ILE A 147 2.03 -11.37 -12.99
CA ILE A 147 3.25 -12.18 -13.06
C ILE A 147 4.15 -11.78 -11.89
N TYR A 148 4.42 -12.73 -11.01
CA TYR A 148 5.00 -12.45 -9.70
C TYR A 148 6.51 -12.64 -9.66
N VAL A 149 7.22 -11.69 -9.06
CA VAL A 149 8.66 -11.76 -8.79
C VAL A 149 8.91 -11.33 -7.33
N PRO A 150 9.33 -12.24 -6.43
CA PRO A 150 9.44 -11.89 -5.01
C PRO A 150 10.76 -11.21 -4.64
N LEU A 151 10.66 -10.25 -3.74
CA LEU A 151 11.76 -9.86 -2.87
C LEU A 151 12.07 -11.01 -1.91
N ARG A 152 13.35 -11.32 -1.75
CA ARG A 152 13.84 -12.33 -0.79
C ARG A 152 14.88 -11.71 0.15
N PRO A 153 14.84 -12.01 1.46
CA PRO A 153 15.88 -11.56 2.38
C PRO A 153 17.19 -12.31 2.06
N THR A 154 18.29 -11.57 1.92
CA THR A 154 19.63 -12.13 1.76
C THR A 154 20.32 -12.43 3.09
N GLY A 155 19.89 -11.76 4.17
CA GLY A 155 20.32 -12.03 5.54
C GLY A 155 19.49 -13.11 6.24
N ASP A 156 19.91 -13.53 7.42
CA ASP A 156 19.18 -14.48 8.27
C ASP A 156 17.93 -13.83 8.88
N PRO A 157 16.71 -14.19 8.44
CA PRO A 157 15.49 -13.56 8.92
C PRO A 157 15.13 -13.94 10.36
N THR A 158 15.88 -14.84 11.00
CA THR A 158 15.75 -15.17 12.43
C THR A 158 16.56 -14.23 13.34
N GLN A 159 17.18 -13.21 12.74
CA GLN A 159 17.84 -12.08 13.37
C GLN A 159 17.25 -10.76 12.84
N ASN A 160 17.60 -9.65 13.47
CA ASN A 160 17.23 -8.34 12.94
C ASN A 160 18.02 -8.09 11.66
N ILE A 161 17.31 -7.88 10.55
CA ILE A 161 17.89 -7.58 9.24
C ILE A 161 17.41 -6.22 8.75
N SER A 162 18.17 -5.57 7.88
CA SER A 162 17.71 -4.35 7.23
C SER A 162 16.74 -4.67 6.09
N SER A 163 15.75 -3.82 5.85
CA SER A 163 14.91 -3.90 4.65
C SER A 163 15.70 -3.79 3.32
N ARG A 164 16.97 -3.34 3.37
CA ARG A 164 17.93 -3.30 2.24
C ARG A 164 18.27 -4.70 1.75
N GLU A 165 18.24 -5.68 2.66
CA GLU A 165 18.57 -7.08 2.42
C GLU A 165 17.41 -7.83 1.75
N TRP A 166 16.23 -7.23 1.65
CA TRP A 166 15.18 -7.71 0.77
C TRP A 166 15.52 -7.30 -0.66
N LYS A 167 15.96 -8.28 -1.46
CA LYS A 167 16.45 -8.06 -2.83
C LYS A 167 15.53 -8.73 -3.84
N ILE A 168 15.35 -8.07 -4.98
CA ILE A 168 14.77 -8.68 -6.17
C ILE A 168 15.88 -9.36 -6.96
N ASP A 169 15.60 -10.55 -7.49
CA ASP A 169 16.49 -11.20 -8.44
C ASP A 169 16.22 -10.62 -9.85
N ILE A 170 17.21 -9.89 -10.38
CA ILE A 170 17.12 -9.21 -11.67
C ILE A 170 17.07 -10.18 -12.85
N ASP A 171 17.71 -11.36 -12.73
CA ASP A 171 17.66 -12.39 -13.75
C ASP A 171 16.32 -13.11 -13.72
N GLU A 172 15.77 -13.37 -12.52
CA GLU A 172 14.41 -13.87 -12.39
C GLU A 172 13.41 -12.88 -13.02
N LEU A 173 13.50 -11.59 -12.68
CA LEU A 173 12.66 -10.54 -13.26
C LEU A 173 12.72 -10.56 -14.79
N ARG A 174 13.92 -10.55 -15.37
CA ARG A 174 14.12 -10.60 -16.82
C ARG A 174 13.51 -11.87 -17.43
N SER A 175 13.65 -13.02 -16.78
CA SER A 175 13.11 -14.31 -17.27
C SER A 175 11.58 -14.36 -17.32
N LYS A 176 10.89 -13.55 -16.52
CA LYS A 176 9.41 -13.47 -16.50
C LYS A 176 8.83 -12.62 -17.61
N ILE A 177 9.66 -11.82 -18.29
CA ILE A 177 9.18 -10.91 -19.32
C ILE A 177 8.94 -11.65 -20.61
N THR A 178 7.79 -11.36 -21.23
CA THR A 178 7.36 -11.93 -22.50
C THR A 178 6.84 -10.84 -23.41
N LYS A 179 6.50 -11.17 -24.66
CA LYS A 179 5.83 -10.24 -25.58
C LYS A 179 4.46 -9.74 -25.07
N LYS A 180 3.86 -10.41 -24.09
CA LYS A 180 2.62 -10.00 -23.44
C LYS A 180 2.83 -9.03 -22.28
N THR A 181 4.06 -8.87 -21.80
CA THR A 181 4.35 -7.99 -20.66
C THR A 181 4.22 -6.54 -21.08
N LYS A 182 3.35 -5.80 -20.38
CA LYS A 182 3.07 -4.38 -20.67
C LYS A 182 3.64 -3.44 -19.64
N LEU A 183 3.57 -3.85 -18.38
CA LEU A 183 3.90 -2.97 -17.27
C LEU A 183 4.52 -3.72 -16.10
N ILE A 184 5.22 -2.96 -15.27
CA ILE A 184 5.69 -3.36 -13.94
C ILE A 184 5.12 -2.40 -12.91
N VAL A 185 4.57 -2.95 -11.83
CA VAL A 185 4.16 -2.16 -10.66
C VAL A 185 5.33 -2.13 -9.68
N PHE A 186 5.80 -0.93 -9.39
CA PHE A 186 6.90 -0.64 -8.49
C PHE A 186 6.37 0.16 -7.30
N ASN A 187 6.63 -0.31 -6.07
CA ASN A 187 6.16 0.35 -4.86
C ASN A 187 7.33 0.77 -3.97
N ASN A 188 7.45 2.07 -3.68
CA ASN A 188 8.58 2.65 -2.94
C ASN A 188 8.16 3.91 -2.14
N PRO A 189 8.46 4.03 -0.84
CA PRO A 189 8.83 2.96 0.08
C PRO A 189 7.87 1.77 0.03
N HIS A 190 8.43 0.56 0.13
CA HIS A 190 7.72 -0.68 -0.14
C HIS A 190 6.86 -1.13 1.05
N ASN A 191 5.56 -1.30 0.85
CA ASN A 191 4.65 -1.96 1.78
C ASN A 191 4.60 -3.46 1.45
N PRO A 192 4.86 -4.38 2.40
CA PRO A 192 5.04 -4.19 3.85
C PRO A 192 6.48 -4.22 4.36
N THR A 193 7.48 -4.47 3.51
CA THR A 193 8.88 -4.69 3.96
C THR A 193 9.52 -3.43 4.57
N GLY A 194 9.00 -2.25 4.25
CA GLY A 194 9.59 -0.96 4.58
C GLY A 194 10.88 -0.68 3.81
N LYS A 195 11.17 -1.42 2.73
CA LYS A 195 12.33 -1.20 1.88
C LYS A 195 12.23 0.13 1.17
N VAL A 196 13.32 0.87 1.14
CA VAL A 196 13.53 1.97 0.20
C VAL A 196 14.52 1.47 -0.84
N PHE A 197 14.07 1.40 -2.09
CA PHE A 197 14.93 0.93 -3.18
C PHE A 197 16.05 1.92 -3.42
N SER A 198 17.27 1.40 -3.49
CA SER A 198 18.45 2.19 -3.84
C SER A 198 18.41 2.62 -5.30
N ARG A 199 19.14 3.70 -5.62
CA ARG A 199 19.29 4.16 -7.01
C ARG A 199 19.79 3.03 -7.91
N GLU A 200 20.75 2.23 -7.43
CA GLU A 200 21.32 1.11 -8.18
C GLU A 200 20.25 0.08 -8.55
N GLU A 201 19.45 -0.36 -7.57
CA GLU A 201 18.35 -1.31 -7.81
C GLU A 201 17.32 -0.74 -8.77
N MET A 202 16.94 0.53 -8.62
CA MET A 202 15.97 1.16 -9.53
C MET A 202 16.53 1.35 -10.93
N MET A 203 17.83 1.62 -11.10
CA MET A 203 18.49 1.67 -12.41
C MET A 203 18.51 0.30 -13.09
N GLU A 204 18.66 -0.79 -12.35
CA GLU A 204 18.57 -2.16 -12.92
C GLU A 204 17.16 -2.48 -13.41
N ILE A 205 16.14 -2.14 -12.62
CA ILE A 205 14.74 -2.27 -13.01
C ILE A 205 14.42 -1.35 -14.21
N GLY A 206 14.95 -0.12 -14.21
CA GLY A 206 14.78 0.86 -15.27
C GLY A 206 15.35 0.38 -16.60
N LYS A 207 16.56 -0.18 -16.59
CA LYS A 207 17.17 -0.80 -17.79
C LYS A 207 16.30 -1.90 -18.38
N ILE A 208 15.72 -2.75 -17.53
CA ILE A 208 14.77 -3.79 -17.98
C ILE A 208 13.52 -3.16 -18.58
N ALA A 209 12.94 -2.15 -17.93
CA ALA A 209 11.76 -1.45 -18.44
C ALA A 209 12.04 -0.78 -19.80
N GLN A 210 13.24 -0.23 -20.01
CA GLN A 210 13.66 0.30 -21.31
C GLN A 210 13.85 -0.80 -22.36
N GLU A 211 14.62 -1.85 -22.03
CA GLU A 211 14.95 -2.97 -22.92
C GLU A 211 13.70 -3.63 -23.50
N PHE A 212 12.69 -3.86 -22.65
CA PHE A 212 11.45 -4.54 -23.04
C PHE A 212 10.28 -3.59 -23.31
N ASN A 213 10.53 -2.28 -23.33
CA ASN A 213 9.54 -1.23 -23.51
C ASN A 213 8.31 -1.36 -22.59
N LEU A 214 8.56 -1.50 -21.29
CA LEU A 214 7.52 -1.58 -20.26
C LEU A 214 7.14 -0.19 -19.73
N LEU A 215 5.88 -0.05 -19.37
CA LEU A 215 5.38 1.03 -18.51
C LEU A 215 5.75 0.71 -17.05
N VAL A 216 6.23 1.71 -16.31
CA VAL A 216 6.41 1.63 -14.87
C VAL A 216 5.27 2.38 -14.17
N ILE A 217 4.51 1.67 -13.35
CA ILE A 217 3.56 2.27 -12.42
C ILE A 217 4.28 2.37 -11.08
N SER A 218 4.63 3.59 -10.65
CA SER A 218 5.36 3.86 -9.40
C SER A 218 4.37 4.28 -8.30
N ASP A 219 3.93 3.34 -7.46
CA ASP A 219 3.11 3.63 -6.27
C ASP A 219 4.01 4.13 -5.15
N GLU A 220 3.97 5.44 -4.90
CA GLU A 220 4.88 6.09 -3.99
C GLU A 220 4.18 6.46 -2.69
N TYR A 221 4.66 5.90 -1.57
CA TYR A 221 4.30 6.39 -0.23
C TYR A 221 4.89 7.79 0.04
N ASP A 222 5.65 8.32 -0.92
CA ASP A 222 6.44 9.54 -0.86
C ASP A 222 7.33 9.57 0.41
N ARG A 223 7.89 10.75 0.70
CA ARG A 223 8.74 11.22 1.81
C ARG A 223 8.79 10.48 3.16
N TYR A 224 8.03 9.41 3.44
CA TYR A 224 8.23 8.46 4.55
C TYR A 224 9.47 7.57 4.38
N CYS A 225 10.64 8.20 4.33
CA CYS A 225 11.95 7.57 4.34
C CYS A 225 12.76 8.09 5.53
N TYR A 226 13.39 7.18 6.26
CA TYR A 226 14.10 7.46 7.50
C TYR A 226 15.61 7.54 7.26
N ALA A 227 16.27 8.52 7.87
CA ALA A 227 17.72 8.68 7.76
C ALA A 227 18.47 7.39 8.18
N PRO A 228 19.63 7.10 7.55
CA PRO A 228 20.32 7.88 6.52
C PRO A 228 19.85 7.60 5.09
N ASP A 229 18.81 6.80 4.89
CA ASP A 229 18.27 6.49 3.57
C ASP A 229 17.61 7.72 2.93
N VAL A 230 17.65 7.78 1.60
CA VAL A 230 17.06 8.87 0.81
C VAL A 230 16.06 8.28 -0.17
N PHE A 231 14.87 8.85 -0.18
CA PHE A 231 13.85 8.51 -1.17
C PHE A 231 14.20 9.15 -2.52
N GLU A 232 14.23 8.33 -3.57
CA GLU A 232 14.33 8.79 -4.95
C GLU A 232 13.12 8.27 -5.73
N ARG A 233 12.59 9.13 -6.61
CA ARG A 233 11.44 8.83 -7.47
C ARG A 233 11.90 8.04 -8.68
N PHE A 234 11.12 7.04 -9.08
CA PHE A 234 11.50 6.21 -10.21
C PHE A 234 11.58 7.03 -11.52
N ALA A 235 10.64 7.97 -11.69
CA ALA A 235 10.55 8.81 -12.88
C ALA A 235 11.71 9.83 -13.03
N THR A 236 12.51 10.07 -11.98
CA THR A 236 13.68 10.98 -12.06
C THR A 236 14.95 10.29 -12.55
N LEU A 237 14.91 8.97 -12.72
CA LEU A 237 15.99 8.23 -13.35
C LEU A 237 16.14 8.63 -14.83
N PRO A 238 17.37 8.56 -15.38
CA PRO A 238 17.60 8.84 -16.79
C PRO A 238 16.64 8.06 -17.68
N GLU A 239 15.99 8.74 -18.63
CA GLU A 239 15.07 8.16 -19.63
C GLU A 239 13.82 7.43 -19.06
N MET A 240 13.53 7.56 -17.77
CA MET A 240 12.36 6.90 -17.16
C MET A 240 11.10 7.75 -17.14
N TRP A 241 11.18 9.08 -17.25
CA TRP A 241 10.00 9.96 -17.29
C TRP A 241 8.99 9.54 -18.36
N GLU A 242 9.46 9.31 -19.59
CA GLU A 242 8.58 9.03 -20.75
C GLU A 242 7.81 7.71 -20.63
N ARG A 243 8.09 6.88 -19.63
CA ARG A 243 7.47 5.56 -19.43
C ARG A 243 7.10 5.27 -17.98
N THR A 244 6.99 6.30 -17.14
CA THR A 244 6.62 6.15 -15.74
C THR A 244 5.40 7.00 -15.41
N ILE A 245 4.47 6.43 -14.67
CA ILE A 245 3.40 7.18 -14.01
C ILE A 245 3.59 7.00 -12.52
N THR A 246 3.79 8.12 -11.81
CA THR A 246 3.87 8.14 -10.36
C THR A 246 2.48 8.32 -9.78
N VAL A 247 2.11 7.43 -8.85
CA VAL A 247 0.85 7.46 -8.10
C VAL A 247 1.15 8.02 -6.71
N GLY A 248 0.41 9.06 -6.32
CA GLY A 248 0.46 9.62 -4.97
C GLY A 248 -0.88 9.56 -4.26
N ASP A 249 -0.83 9.66 -2.93
CA ASP A 249 -2.00 9.55 -2.05
C ASP A 249 -1.92 10.57 -0.91
N SER A 250 -2.94 11.42 -0.80
CA SER A 250 -3.03 12.40 0.28
C SER A 250 -3.23 11.74 1.65
N GLY A 251 -3.95 10.61 1.70
CA GLY A 251 -4.25 9.90 2.92
C GLY A 251 -2.99 9.35 3.59
N LYS A 252 -2.08 8.77 2.78
CA LYS A 252 -0.74 8.39 3.22
C LYS A 252 0.08 9.61 3.62
N THR A 253 0.06 10.67 2.80
CA THR A 253 0.89 11.87 2.99
C THR A 253 0.54 12.66 4.25
N PHE A 254 -0.74 12.84 4.55
CA PHE A 254 -1.23 13.74 5.61
C PHE A 254 -1.94 13.02 6.77
N GLY A 255 -2.01 11.69 6.75
CA GLY A 255 -2.70 10.91 7.77
C GLY A 255 -4.21 10.98 7.71
N THR A 256 -4.76 11.24 6.52
CA THR A 256 -6.19 11.47 6.26
C THR A 256 -6.76 10.40 5.32
N THR A 257 -6.51 9.13 5.61
CA THR A 257 -6.83 8.00 4.70
C THR A 257 -8.30 7.92 4.27
N GLY A 258 -9.23 8.44 5.09
CA GLY A 258 -10.66 8.52 4.75
C GLY A 258 -11.03 9.62 3.76
N TRP A 259 -10.11 10.51 3.36
CA TRP A 259 -10.39 11.58 2.41
C TRP A 259 -10.40 11.11 0.96
N CYS A 260 -9.72 9.99 0.67
CA CYS A 260 -9.69 9.36 -0.65
C CYS A 260 -9.37 10.33 -1.78
N VAL A 261 -8.33 11.16 -1.62
CA VAL A 261 -7.78 12.02 -2.68
C VAL A 261 -6.38 11.52 -3.03
N GLY A 262 -6.14 11.24 -4.31
CA GLY A 262 -4.84 10.86 -4.84
C GLY A 262 -4.54 11.63 -6.12
N TRP A 263 -3.42 11.30 -6.76
CA TRP A 263 -3.06 11.89 -8.04
C TRP A 263 -2.15 10.98 -8.86
N LEU A 264 -2.19 11.17 -10.17
CA LEU A 264 -1.24 10.60 -11.11
C LEU A 264 -0.40 11.72 -11.72
N ILE A 265 0.91 11.51 -11.76
CA ILE A 265 1.87 12.42 -12.40
C ILE A 265 2.68 11.64 -13.43
N GLY A 266 2.75 12.13 -14.67
CA GLY A 266 3.47 11.46 -15.74
C GLY A 266 3.41 12.22 -17.06
N PRO A 267 4.03 11.70 -18.12
CA PRO A 267 4.05 12.34 -19.42
C PRO A 267 2.64 12.43 -20.01
N LYS A 268 2.38 13.52 -20.73
CA LYS A 268 1.07 13.87 -21.30
C LYS A 268 0.32 12.73 -21.96
N TYR A 269 1.00 11.91 -22.76
CA TYR A 269 0.34 10.84 -23.52
C TYR A 269 -0.14 9.69 -22.62
N LEU A 270 0.57 9.42 -21.52
CA LEU A 270 0.18 8.41 -20.54
C LEU A 270 -0.96 8.90 -19.65
N ILE A 271 -0.87 10.15 -19.19
CA ILE A 271 -1.92 10.78 -18.38
C ILE A 271 -3.22 10.94 -19.18
N ALA A 272 -3.14 11.24 -20.48
CA ALA A 272 -4.32 11.27 -21.34
C ALA A 272 -5.04 9.91 -21.43
N ALA A 273 -4.28 8.80 -21.48
CA ALA A 273 -4.85 7.46 -21.46
C ALA A 273 -5.52 7.14 -20.13
N ALA A 274 -4.86 7.44 -19.00
CA ALA A 274 -5.42 7.28 -17.66
C ALA A 274 -6.72 8.09 -17.48
N LEU A 275 -6.75 9.34 -17.95
CA LEU A 275 -7.94 10.20 -17.89
C LEU A 275 -9.13 9.61 -18.66
N ASN A 276 -8.90 8.94 -19.78
CA ASN A 276 -9.97 8.29 -20.53
C ASN A 276 -10.66 7.20 -19.70
N ALA A 277 -9.89 6.44 -18.92
CA ALA A 277 -10.41 5.45 -17.98
C ALA A 277 -11.11 6.14 -16.78
N HIS A 278 -10.44 7.10 -16.14
CA HIS A 278 -10.94 7.86 -14.99
C HIS A 278 -12.35 8.43 -15.23
N THR A 279 -12.53 9.08 -16.38
CA THR A 279 -13.82 9.70 -16.74
C THR A 279 -14.96 8.70 -16.97
N ARG A 280 -14.68 7.40 -17.02
CA ARG A 280 -15.66 6.31 -17.17
C ARG A 280 -15.83 5.48 -15.89
N ILE A 281 -14.86 5.53 -14.99
CA ILE A 281 -14.89 4.83 -13.71
C ILE A 281 -15.60 5.70 -12.67
N VAL A 282 -15.13 6.94 -12.43
CA VAL A 282 -15.73 7.83 -11.41
C VAL A 282 -16.19 9.18 -11.94
N PHE A 283 -15.88 9.52 -13.20
CA PHE A 283 -16.14 10.82 -13.83
C PHE A 283 -15.37 12.00 -13.22
N CYS A 284 -15.51 12.26 -11.91
CA CYS A 284 -14.73 13.26 -11.19
C CYS A 284 -14.62 12.92 -9.69
N VAL A 285 -13.59 13.45 -9.03
CA VAL A 285 -13.30 13.24 -7.60
C VAL A 285 -13.97 14.30 -6.72
N ASN A 286 -14.21 13.98 -5.45
CA ASN A 286 -14.87 14.88 -4.48
C ASN A 286 -14.18 16.26 -4.41
N SER A 287 -14.88 17.27 -4.93
CA SER A 287 -14.45 18.66 -5.08
C SER A 287 -13.92 19.32 -3.80
N PRO A 288 -14.54 19.19 -2.61
CA PRO A 288 -14.08 19.93 -1.44
C PRO A 288 -12.77 19.38 -0.86
N LEU A 289 -12.52 18.07 -0.88
CA LEU A 289 -11.29 17.53 -0.29
C LEU A 289 -10.07 17.69 -1.21
N GLN A 290 -10.23 17.67 -2.52
CA GLN A 290 -9.11 18.02 -3.41
C GLN A 290 -8.75 19.51 -3.30
N GLU A 291 -9.73 20.39 -3.06
CA GLU A 291 -9.46 21.81 -2.75
C GLU A 291 -8.76 21.96 -1.40
N ALA A 292 -9.22 21.24 -0.37
CA ALA A 292 -8.58 21.23 0.95
C ALA A 292 -7.11 20.78 0.86
N ILE A 293 -6.80 19.76 0.07
CA ILE A 293 -5.42 19.32 -0.17
C ILE A 293 -4.59 20.40 -0.89
N ALA A 294 -5.17 21.11 -1.85
CA ALA A 294 -4.51 22.22 -2.53
C ALA A 294 -4.14 23.34 -1.53
N ILE A 295 -5.13 23.80 -0.75
CA ILE A 295 -4.93 24.83 0.27
C ILE A 295 -3.87 24.40 1.29
N LEU A 296 -3.92 23.15 1.76
CA LEU A 296 -2.94 22.63 2.70
C LEU A 296 -1.53 22.68 2.12
N LEU A 297 -1.35 22.20 0.88
CA LEU A 297 -0.05 22.19 0.22
C LEU A 297 0.50 23.60 -0.01
N ASP A 298 -0.36 24.57 -0.31
CA ASP A 298 0.03 25.98 -0.48
C ASP A 298 0.42 26.66 0.84
N GLU A 299 -0.22 26.30 1.95
CA GLU A 299 -0.04 26.95 3.25
C GLU A 299 1.10 26.37 4.09
N ILE A 300 1.45 25.08 3.91
CA ILE A 300 2.50 24.46 4.71
C ILE A 300 3.91 24.85 4.25
N ASN A 301 4.82 25.01 5.21
CA ASN A 301 6.24 24.86 4.92
C ASN A 301 6.54 23.37 4.70
N HIS A 302 6.63 22.94 3.44
CA HIS A 302 6.84 21.53 3.11
C HIS A 302 8.03 20.91 3.85
N LYS A 303 9.18 21.59 3.89
CA LYS A 303 10.38 21.02 4.52
C LYS A 303 10.13 20.76 6.01
N GLU A 304 9.64 21.75 6.73
CA GLU A 304 9.38 21.64 8.17
C GLU A 304 8.31 20.58 8.46
N TYR A 305 7.22 20.56 7.68
CA TYR A 305 6.14 19.59 7.86
C TYR A 305 6.65 18.14 7.70
N PHE A 306 7.38 17.86 6.62
CA PHE A 306 7.87 16.50 6.36
C PHE A 306 9.02 16.11 7.28
N ASP A 307 9.90 17.03 7.67
CA ASP A 307 10.94 16.77 8.67
C ASP A 307 10.33 16.39 10.03
N GLN A 308 9.28 17.12 10.45
CA GLN A 308 8.54 16.80 11.67
C GLN A 308 7.88 15.42 11.56
N LYS A 309 7.18 15.14 10.45
CA LYS A 309 6.54 13.83 10.25
C LYS A 309 7.56 12.70 10.27
N ILE A 310 8.71 12.85 9.62
CA ILE A 310 9.77 11.84 9.66
C ILE A 310 10.30 11.62 11.07
N SER A 311 10.48 12.68 11.85
CA SER A 311 10.90 12.57 13.26
C SER A 311 9.86 11.83 14.10
N GLU A 312 8.58 12.20 13.98
CA GLU A 312 7.45 11.55 14.67
C GLU A 312 7.40 10.04 14.37
N TYR A 313 7.43 9.68 13.08
CA TYR A 313 7.36 8.28 12.67
C TYR A 313 8.65 7.50 12.97
N SER A 314 9.81 8.15 12.98
CA SER A 314 11.07 7.53 13.42
C SER A 314 10.99 7.12 14.90
N SER A 315 10.46 7.99 15.76
CA SER A 315 10.24 7.69 17.18
C SER A 315 9.24 6.55 17.37
N LYS A 316 8.12 6.57 16.65
CA LYS A 316 7.11 5.49 16.67
C LYS A 316 7.67 4.15 16.19
N ARG A 317 8.48 4.16 15.13
CA ARG A 317 9.23 3.00 14.62
C ARG A 317 10.14 2.43 15.71
N GLU A 318 10.94 3.28 16.36
CA GLU A 318 11.87 2.88 17.42
C GLU A 318 11.15 2.24 18.62
N LYS A 319 10.00 2.78 19.04
CA LYS A 319 9.19 2.22 20.13
C LYS A 319 8.74 0.78 19.83
N LEU A 320 8.19 0.54 18.64
CA LEU A 320 7.76 -0.81 18.27
C LEU A 320 8.95 -1.78 18.08
N MET A 321 10.04 -1.31 17.48
CA MET A 321 11.29 -2.09 17.35
C MET A 321 11.87 -2.47 18.72
N PHE A 322 11.86 -1.55 19.67
CA PHE A 322 12.29 -1.80 21.05
C PHE A 322 11.40 -2.83 21.73
N ALA A 323 10.08 -2.70 21.59
CA ALA A 323 9.12 -3.66 22.15
C ALA A 323 9.37 -5.09 21.64
N LEU A 324 9.55 -5.26 20.32
CA LEU A 324 9.88 -6.56 19.71
C LEU A 324 11.22 -7.11 20.20
N SER A 325 12.25 -6.25 20.25
CA SER A 325 13.58 -6.62 20.74
C SER A 325 13.55 -7.08 22.21
N SER A 326 12.76 -6.41 23.06
CA SER A 326 12.67 -6.70 24.50
C SER A 326 12.13 -8.10 24.84
N ILE A 327 11.48 -8.74 23.86
CA ILE A 327 10.95 -10.09 23.95
C ILE A 327 11.68 -11.07 23.02
N GLY A 328 12.71 -10.61 22.29
CA GLY A 328 13.53 -11.46 21.43
C GLY A 328 12.89 -11.87 20.10
N ILE A 329 11.86 -11.14 19.64
CA ILE A 329 11.26 -11.35 18.31
C ILE A 329 12.12 -10.62 17.27
N PRO A 330 12.70 -11.33 16.28
CA PRO A 330 13.44 -10.70 15.19
C PRO A 330 12.52 -9.93 14.25
N TYR A 331 13.02 -8.88 13.60
CA TYR A 331 12.25 -8.10 12.63
C TYR A 331 13.13 -7.48 11.54
N THR A 332 12.48 -7.10 10.44
CA THR A 332 13.07 -6.27 9.39
C THR A 332 13.03 -4.81 9.84
N ILE A 333 14.19 -4.16 9.91
CA ILE A 333 14.35 -2.72 10.18
C ILE A 333 13.90 -1.94 8.94
N PRO A 334 12.77 -1.22 8.98
CA PRO A 334 12.23 -0.54 7.81
C PRO A 334 12.97 0.79 7.56
N GLN A 335 13.36 1.02 6.31
CA GLN A 335 13.97 2.27 5.85
C GLN A 335 12.92 3.32 5.51
N GLY A 336 11.69 2.89 5.25
CA GLY A 336 10.57 3.78 5.00
C GLY A 336 9.24 3.09 5.25
N SER A 337 8.15 3.73 4.83
CA SER A 337 6.76 3.35 5.16
C SER A 337 6.50 3.38 6.68
N TYR A 338 5.33 2.94 7.12
CA TYR A 338 4.99 2.81 8.53
C TYR A 338 4.72 1.36 8.96
N PHE A 339 5.38 0.39 8.31
CA PHE A 339 5.23 -1.04 8.57
C PHE A 339 6.54 -1.69 9.04
N ILE A 340 6.41 -2.73 9.88
CA ILE A 340 7.49 -3.64 10.29
C ILE A 340 7.07 -5.08 10.00
N LEU A 341 7.95 -5.85 9.35
CA LEU A 341 7.82 -7.30 9.26
C LEU A 341 8.59 -7.97 10.41
N ALA A 342 7.87 -8.63 11.31
CA ALA A 342 8.45 -9.37 12.43
C ALA A 342 8.43 -10.88 12.15
N ASN A 343 9.54 -11.58 12.38
CA ASN A 343 9.63 -13.03 12.23
C ASN A 343 9.18 -13.74 13.51
N THR A 344 8.08 -14.47 13.41
CA THR A 344 7.40 -15.15 14.53
C THR A 344 7.72 -16.64 14.60
N SER A 345 8.68 -17.15 13.82
CA SER A 345 9.05 -18.58 13.80
C SER A 345 9.42 -19.15 15.18
N LYS A 346 9.93 -18.32 16.08
CA LYS A 346 10.28 -18.69 17.47
C LYS A 346 9.06 -18.87 18.37
N ILE A 347 7.89 -18.38 17.97
CA ILE A 347 6.67 -18.47 18.79
C ILE A 347 5.91 -19.75 18.45
N GLN A 348 5.60 -20.53 19.47
CA GLN A 348 4.77 -21.73 19.37
C GLN A 348 3.32 -21.34 19.65
N ILE A 349 2.48 -21.53 18.64
CA ILE A 349 1.03 -21.63 18.88
C ILE A 349 0.80 -22.99 19.58
N PRO A 350 -0.01 -23.05 20.66
CA PRO A 350 -0.37 -24.33 21.28
C PRO A 350 -0.85 -25.36 20.26
N LEU A 351 -0.37 -26.60 20.36
CA LEU A 351 -0.64 -27.65 19.35
C LEU A 351 -2.12 -28.05 19.29
N ASP A 352 -2.82 -27.90 20.41
CA ASP A 352 -4.24 -28.18 20.62
C ASP A 352 -5.13 -26.95 20.38
N TYR A 353 -4.58 -25.83 19.89
CA TYR A 353 -5.35 -24.63 19.62
C TYR A 353 -6.31 -24.84 18.44
N GLU A 354 -7.61 -24.69 18.69
CA GLU A 354 -8.64 -24.87 17.68
C GLU A 354 -8.81 -23.61 16.81
N PHE A 355 -8.77 -23.81 15.49
CA PHE A 355 -8.98 -22.74 14.51
C PHE A 355 -10.37 -22.84 13.87
N PRO A 356 -11.05 -21.69 13.64
CA PRO A 356 -12.26 -21.68 12.82
C PRO A 356 -11.98 -22.18 11.40
N GLU A 357 -13.01 -22.69 10.73
CA GLU A 357 -12.93 -23.29 9.38
C GLU A 357 -12.17 -22.41 8.37
N ASP A 358 -12.43 -21.10 8.38
CA ASP A 358 -11.78 -20.12 7.50
C ASP A 358 -10.25 -20.01 7.69
N PHE A 359 -9.71 -20.52 8.80
CA PHE A 359 -8.27 -20.47 9.15
C PHE A 359 -7.57 -21.84 9.08
N ILE A 360 -8.30 -22.97 9.10
CA ILE A 360 -7.71 -24.32 9.16
C ILE A 360 -6.72 -24.57 8.01
N ASN A 361 -7.09 -24.15 6.80
CA ASN A 361 -6.28 -24.35 5.58
C ASN A 361 -5.41 -23.14 5.21
N LYS A 362 -5.34 -22.12 6.07
CA LYS A 362 -4.50 -20.94 5.83
C LYS A 362 -3.04 -21.19 6.26
N PRO A 363 -2.07 -20.44 5.70
CA PRO A 363 -0.67 -20.53 6.10
C PRO A 363 -0.45 -20.16 7.58
N ARG A 364 0.74 -20.45 8.11
CA ARG A 364 1.04 -20.29 9.53
C ARG A 364 0.84 -18.86 10.04
N ASP A 365 1.20 -17.85 9.27
CA ASP A 365 1.05 -16.43 9.64
C ASP A 365 -0.42 -16.03 9.84
N PHE A 366 -1.35 -16.53 9.03
CA PHE A 366 -2.79 -16.33 9.23
C PHE A 366 -3.26 -16.91 10.57
N LYS A 367 -2.87 -18.16 10.85
CA LYS A 367 -3.17 -18.84 12.11
C LYS A 367 -2.56 -18.10 13.29
N PHE A 368 -1.33 -17.64 13.14
CA PHE A 368 -0.64 -16.86 14.15
C PHE A 368 -1.34 -15.53 14.41
N CYS A 369 -1.71 -14.76 13.38
CA CYS A 369 -2.43 -13.50 13.55
C CYS A 369 -3.81 -13.70 14.20
N TYR A 370 -4.50 -14.81 13.89
CA TYR A 370 -5.77 -15.15 14.54
C TYR A 370 -5.56 -15.42 16.04
N TRP A 371 -4.60 -16.28 16.37
CA TRP A 371 -4.24 -16.60 17.76
C TRP A 371 -3.78 -15.35 18.53
N LEU A 372 -2.93 -14.53 17.91
CA LEU A 372 -2.46 -13.26 18.47
C LEU A 372 -3.62 -12.32 18.81
N ALA A 373 -4.61 -12.21 17.92
CA ALA A 373 -5.76 -11.37 18.14
C ALA A 373 -6.67 -11.88 19.26
N LYS A 374 -6.87 -13.20 19.37
CA LYS A 374 -7.76 -13.81 20.37
C LYS A 374 -7.14 -13.95 21.75
N GLU A 375 -5.89 -14.38 21.83
CA GLU A 375 -5.24 -14.74 23.10
C GLU A 375 -4.40 -13.61 23.69
N ILE A 376 -3.80 -12.78 22.82
CA ILE A 376 -2.89 -11.71 23.23
C ILE A 376 -3.56 -10.33 23.11
N GLY A 377 -4.63 -10.22 22.30
CA GLY A 377 -5.33 -8.97 22.07
C GLY A 377 -4.56 -8.01 21.15
N ILE A 378 -3.74 -8.51 20.22
CA ILE A 378 -3.07 -7.69 19.21
C ILE A 378 -3.55 -8.09 17.82
N ILE A 379 -4.01 -7.13 17.03
CA ILE A 379 -4.34 -7.36 15.61
C ILE A 379 -3.10 -7.03 14.78
N ALA A 380 -2.69 -7.98 13.95
CA ALA A 380 -1.62 -7.86 12.97
C ALA A 380 -2.09 -8.44 11.63
N ILE A 381 -1.32 -8.21 10.55
CA ILE A 381 -1.70 -8.72 9.23
C ILE A 381 -0.72 -9.79 8.75
N PRO A 382 -1.20 -10.95 8.27
CA PRO A 382 -0.36 -11.99 7.70
C PRO A 382 0.17 -11.56 6.32
N PRO A 383 1.49 -11.43 6.14
CA PRO A 383 2.07 -10.98 4.88
C PRO A 383 1.88 -11.98 3.74
N SER A 384 1.57 -13.26 4.00
CA SER A 384 1.28 -14.22 2.93
C SER A 384 0.01 -13.90 2.12
N GLU A 385 -0.81 -12.95 2.55
CA GLU A 385 -1.87 -12.36 1.71
C GLU A 385 -1.30 -11.56 0.53
N PHE A 386 -0.13 -10.97 0.71
CA PHE A 386 0.58 -10.14 -0.28
C PHE A 386 1.46 -10.96 -1.22
N TYR A 387 1.28 -12.28 -1.25
CA TYR A 387 2.01 -13.20 -2.10
C TYR A 387 1.06 -14.09 -2.90
N SER A 388 1.49 -14.41 -4.11
CA SER A 388 0.93 -15.49 -4.90
C SER A 388 1.01 -16.82 -4.15
N GLN A 389 0.08 -17.73 -4.46
CA GLN A 389 -0.02 -19.02 -3.78
C GLN A 389 1.30 -19.81 -3.76
N LYS A 390 2.10 -19.71 -4.83
CA LYS A 390 3.38 -20.42 -4.96
C LYS A 390 4.47 -19.88 -4.04
N HIS A 391 4.38 -18.63 -3.60
CA HIS A 391 5.43 -17.94 -2.86
C HIS A 391 5.07 -17.63 -1.41
N LYS A 392 3.84 -17.97 -0.94
CA LYS A 392 3.40 -17.75 0.45
C LYS A 392 4.36 -18.31 1.51
N TYR A 393 5.02 -19.43 1.21
CA TYR A 393 6.00 -20.07 2.10
C TYR A 393 7.19 -19.17 2.46
N LEU A 394 7.50 -18.15 1.63
CA LEU A 394 8.59 -17.21 1.89
C LEU A 394 8.34 -16.36 3.14
N VAL A 395 7.07 -16.15 3.50
CA VAL A 395 6.70 -15.23 4.58
C VAL A 395 5.72 -15.79 5.60
N GLU A 396 5.40 -17.09 5.57
CA GLU A 396 4.48 -17.73 6.52
C GLU A 396 4.96 -17.68 7.99
N ASN A 397 6.23 -17.31 8.20
CA ASN A 397 6.82 -17.08 9.51
C ASN A 397 6.90 -15.59 9.89
N PHE A 398 6.32 -14.69 9.11
CA PHE A 398 6.33 -13.26 9.38
C PHE A 398 4.94 -12.75 9.74
N VAL A 399 4.89 -11.59 10.38
CA VAL A 399 3.68 -10.77 10.57
C VAL A 399 3.99 -9.33 10.26
N ARG A 400 3.02 -8.60 9.71
CA ARG A 400 3.11 -7.16 9.49
C ARG A 400 2.43 -6.42 10.64
N PHE A 401 3.19 -5.55 11.30
CA PHE A 401 2.68 -4.53 12.22
C PHE A 401 2.78 -3.14 11.59
N ALA A 402 1.80 -2.29 11.88
CA ALA A 402 1.80 -0.88 11.54
C ALA A 402 2.14 -0.04 12.78
N PHE A 403 3.11 0.86 12.66
CA PHE A 403 3.50 1.78 13.74
C PHE A 403 2.98 3.21 13.52
N CYS A 404 2.13 3.42 12.50
CA CYS A 404 1.33 4.62 12.34
C CYS A 404 0.23 4.69 13.42
N LYS A 405 0.62 4.73 14.70
CA LYS A 405 -0.29 4.71 15.85
C LYS A 405 0.11 5.75 16.88
N SER A 406 -0.80 6.14 17.74
CA SER A 406 -0.55 7.02 18.87
C SER A 406 0.50 6.38 19.80
N ASP A 407 1.16 7.21 20.58
CA ASP A 407 2.13 6.73 21.56
C ASP A 407 1.47 5.81 22.60
N GLU A 408 0.24 6.13 23.00
CA GLU A 408 -0.56 5.30 23.91
C GLU A 408 -0.83 3.91 23.32
N THR A 409 -1.26 3.84 22.05
CA THR A 409 -1.49 2.57 21.36
C THR A 409 -0.20 1.73 21.26
N LEU A 410 0.93 2.37 20.99
CA LEU A 410 2.24 1.67 20.93
C LEU A 410 2.71 1.18 22.30
N GLU A 411 2.42 1.92 23.37
CA GLU A 411 2.71 1.49 24.75
C GLU A 411 1.83 0.31 25.17
N LEU A 412 0.54 0.33 24.82
CA LEU A 412 -0.37 -0.80 25.04
C LEU A 412 0.08 -2.03 24.25
N ALA A 413 0.48 -1.85 22.99
CA ALA A 413 1.08 -2.91 22.17
C ALA A 413 2.33 -3.50 22.84
N ALA A 414 3.24 -2.66 23.32
CA ALA A 414 4.47 -3.11 23.97
C ALA A 414 4.17 -3.95 25.21
N LYS A 415 3.19 -3.56 26.03
CA LYS A 415 2.72 -4.33 27.19
C LYS A 415 2.12 -5.67 26.77
N ALA A 416 1.25 -5.69 25.76
CA ALA A 416 0.62 -6.90 25.26
C ALA A 416 1.64 -7.87 24.63
N LEU A 417 2.64 -7.37 23.91
CA LEU A 417 3.70 -8.18 23.32
C LEU A 417 4.48 -8.99 24.37
N ILE A 418 4.64 -8.49 25.59
CA ILE A 418 5.30 -9.24 26.69
C ILE A 418 4.61 -10.57 26.98
N MET A 419 3.29 -10.67 26.76
CA MET A 419 2.50 -11.89 26.95
C MET A 419 2.89 -13.01 25.99
N LEU A 420 3.69 -12.72 24.95
CA LEU A 420 4.24 -13.74 24.05
C LEU A 420 5.41 -14.51 24.65
N LYS A 421 6.11 -13.99 25.68
CA LYS A 421 7.32 -14.62 26.26
C LYS A 421 7.14 -16.10 26.63
N PRO A 422 6.04 -16.55 27.26
CA PRO A 422 5.84 -17.96 27.60
C PRO A 422 5.79 -18.90 26.39
N TYR A 423 5.45 -18.38 25.21
CA TYR A 423 5.27 -19.13 23.96
C TYR A 423 6.53 -19.15 23.09
N ILE A 424 7.60 -18.46 23.49
CA ILE A 424 8.86 -18.44 22.76
C ILE A 424 9.64 -19.72 23.06
N LYS A 425 10.08 -20.43 22.01
CA LYS A 425 10.96 -21.59 22.15
C LYS A 425 12.19 -21.22 22.97
N LYS A 426 12.35 -21.86 24.14
CA LYS A 426 13.60 -21.81 24.88
C LYS A 426 14.65 -22.54 24.03
N CYS A 427 15.72 -21.83 23.68
CA CYS A 427 16.85 -22.39 22.96
C CYS A 427 17.59 -23.42 23.82
#